data_AF-A0A928ISZ1-F1
#
_entry.id   AF-A0A928ISZ1-F1
#
_cell.length_a   1.000
_cell.length_b   1.000
_cell.length_c   1.000
_cell.angle_alpha   90.00
_cell.angle_beta   90.00
_cell.angle_gamma   90.00
#
_symmetry.space_group_name_H-M   'P 1'
#
loop_
_entity.id
_entity.type
_entity.pdbx_description
1 polymer ?
#
loop_
_entity_poly.entity_id
_entity_poly.type
_entity_poly.pdbx_seq_one_letter_code
_entity_poly.pdbx_strand_id
1 'polypeptide(L)'
;MHLFAEIKNDYVTGSESYKALAKKYSADYSEILLTAREEGWAEQRREFRNSAQYCEKRLEEVTLKLIRKLERAIDELDSYVTTVHIKEKNTEYDEEGKKAVFERVVESEEICIKKGLIDRTAIKQLAATIKELKGRDMQEEEAEGVEVILSDEARELAK
;
A
#
# COMPACT_ATOMS: atom_id res chain seq x y z
N MET A 1 5.48 -41.50 -8.06
CA MET A 1 6.51 -40.99 -7.13
C MET A 1 6.55 -39.46 -7.01
N HIS A 2 5.83 -38.67 -7.84
CA HIS A 2 5.90 -37.20 -7.77
C HIS A 2 5.06 -36.54 -6.65
N LEU A 3 3.96 -37.19 -6.22
CA LEU A 3 3.02 -36.61 -5.25
C LEU A 3 3.67 -36.25 -3.90
N PHE A 4 4.44 -37.17 -3.30
CA PHE A 4 5.10 -36.92 -2.02
C PHE A 4 6.22 -35.87 -2.10
N ALA A 5 6.87 -35.72 -3.26
CA ALA A 5 7.86 -34.68 -3.48
C ALA A 5 7.22 -33.28 -3.53
N GLU A 6 6.04 -33.16 -4.14
CA GLU A 6 5.27 -31.91 -4.15
C GLU A 6 4.75 -31.56 -2.75
N ILE A 7 4.18 -32.54 -2.03
CA ILE A 7 3.74 -32.37 -0.64
C ILE A 7 4.90 -31.93 0.25
N LYS A 8 6.08 -32.54 0.07
CA LYS A 8 7.31 -32.17 0.78
C LYS A 8 7.69 -30.73 0.51
N ASN A 9 7.75 -30.31 -0.75
CA ASN A 9 8.13 -28.95 -1.11
C ASN A 9 7.16 -27.92 -0.50
N ASP A 10 5.86 -28.17 -0.61
CA ASP A 10 4.82 -27.31 -0.05
C ASP A 10 4.88 -27.27 1.49
N TYR A 11 5.18 -28.39 2.14
CA TYR A 11 5.41 -28.43 3.57
C TYR A 11 6.65 -27.62 3.96
N VAL A 12 7.81 -27.95 3.39
CA VAL A 12 9.10 -27.35 3.77
C VAL A 12 9.13 -25.85 3.49
N THR A 13 8.61 -25.42 2.34
CA THR A 13 8.65 -24.00 1.93
C THR A 13 7.46 -23.17 2.38
N GLY A 14 6.33 -23.80 2.69
CA GLY A 14 5.08 -23.14 3.08
C GLY A 14 4.85 -23.10 4.59
N SER A 15 3.63 -22.75 4.97
CA SER A 15 3.13 -22.69 6.36
C SER A 15 2.07 -23.74 6.69
N GLU A 16 1.66 -24.55 5.70
CA GLU A 16 0.57 -25.53 5.85
C GLU A 16 0.95 -26.68 6.79
N SER A 17 -0.06 -27.31 7.40
CA SER A 17 0.09 -28.50 8.24
C SER A 17 -0.09 -29.78 7.42
N TYR A 18 0.43 -30.92 7.89
CA TYR A 18 0.23 -32.21 7.23
C TYR A 18 -1.25 -32.54 6.99
N LYS A 19 -2.15 -32.13 7.88
CA LYS A 19 -3.60 -32.34 7.74
C LYS A 19 -4.19 -31.49 6.60
N ALA A 20 -3.73 -30.25 6.46
CA ALA A 20 -4.14 -29.39 5.35
C ALA A 20 -3.59 -29.92 4.01
N LEU A 21 -2.34 -30.37 3.99
CA LEU A 21 -1.71 -30.96 2.80
C LEU A 21 -2.37 -32.28 2.39
N ALA A 22 -2.69 -33.17 3.34
CA ALA A 22 -3.45 -34.40 3.09
C ALA A 22 -4.79 -34.10 2.38
N LYS A 23 -5.50 -33.07 2.84
CA LYS A 23 -6.76 -32.62 2.21
C LYS A 23 -6.52 -32.01 0.82
N LYS A 24 -5.48 -31.19 0.66
CA LYS A 24 -5.15 -30.50 -0.60
C LYS A 24 -4.76 -31.48 -1.70
N TYR A 25 -3.99 -32.50 -1.35
CA TYR A 25 -3.46 -33.50 -2.29
C TYR A 25 -4.27 -34.79 -2.33
N SER A 26 -5.39 -34.86 -1.59
CA SER A 26 -6.22 -36.07 -1.45
C SER A 26 -5.39 -37.32 -1.11
N ALA A 27 -4.42 -37.15 -0.23
CA ALA A 27 -3.46 -38.18 0.18
C ALA A 27 -3.73 -38.63 1.63
N ASP A 28 -3.35 -39.87 1.96
CA ASP A 28 -3.54 -40.38 3.31
C ASP A 28 -2.63 -39.64 4.31
N TYR A 29 -3.24 -39.18 5.40
CA TYR A 29 -2.51 -38.42 6.41
C TYR A 29 -1.43 -39.25 7.10
N SER A 30 -1.69 -40.54 7.33
CA SER A 30 -0.78 -41.46 8.03
C SER A 30 0.43 -41.77 7.17
N GLU A 31 0.23 -41.97 5.87
CA GLU A 31 1.31 -42.15 4.89
C GLU A 31 2.20 -40.89 4.81
N ILE A 32 1.62 -39.69 4.72
CA ILE A 32 2.39 -38.43 4.75
C ILE A 32 3.21 -38.33 6.04
N LEU A 33 2.62 -38.66 7.19
CA LEU A 33 3.30 -38.55 8.48
C LEU A 33 4.48 -39.53 8.58
N LEU A 34 4.31 -40.76 8.09
CA LEU A 34 5.36 -41.77 8.06
C LEU A 34 6.53 -41.30 7.19
N THR A 35 6.27 -40.93 5.94
CA THR A 35 7.30 -40.46 5.00
C THR A 35 7.97 -39.18 5.51
N ALA A 36 7.21 -38.23 6.05
CA ALA A 36 7.76 -37.00 6.60
C ALA A 36 8.70 -37.24 7.79
N ARG A 37 8.45 -38.29 8.57
CA ARG A 37 9.30 -38.69 9.69
C ARG A 37 10.57 -39.39 9.21
N GLU A 38 10.45 -40.30 8.26
CA GLU A 38 11.60 -41.01 7.66
C GLU A 38 12.56 -40.05 6.97
N GLU A 39 12.03 -39.06 6.26
CA GLU A 39 12.83 -38.06 5.54
C GLU A 39 13.17 -36.81 6.36
N GLY A 40 12.66 -36.67 7.59
CA GLY A 40 12.99 -35.54 8.47
C GLY A 40 12.51 -34.18 7.97
N TRP A 41 11.32 -34.08 7.38
CA TRP A 41 10.81 -32.84 6.76
C TRP A 41 10.70 -31.67 7.74
N ALA A 42 10.48 -31.94 9.02
CA ALA A 42 10.42 -30.91 10.05
C ALA A 42 11.76 -30.18 10.22
N GLU A 43 12.89 -30.90 10.11
CA GLU A 43 14.21 -30.30 10.19
C GLU A 43 14.54 -29.51 8.93
N GLN A 44 14.22 -30.06 7.76
CA GLN A 44 14.38 -29.35 6.48
C GLN A 44 13.57 -28.05 6.44
N ARG A 45 12.36 -28.03 7.02
CA ARG A 45 11.56 -26.80 7.19
C ARG A 45 12.26 -25.79 8.09
N ARG A 46 12.93 -26.23 9.15
CA ARG A 46 13.68 -25.37 10.07
C ARG A 46 14.89 -24.75 9.37
N GLU A 47 15.65 -25.55 8.65
CA GLU A 47 16.79 -25.10 7.85
C GLU A 47 16.35 -24.13 6.76
N PHE A 48 15.25 -24.44 6.05
CA PHE A 48 14.68 -23.54 5.04
C PHE A 48 14.32 -22.19 5.63
N ARG A 49 13.73 -22.13 6.84
CA ARG A 49 13.42 -20.86 7.52
C ARG A 49 14.64 -20.02 7.88
N ASN A 50 15.80 -20.65 8.01
CA ASN A 50 17.07 -19.95 8.25
C ASN A 50 17.82 -19.62 6.94
N SER A 51 17.31 -20.08 5.80
CA SER A 51 17.90 -19.80 4.50
C SER A 51 17.59 -18.38 4.01
N ALA A 52 18.49 -17.82 3.19
CA ALA A 52 18.30 -16.53 2.54
C ALA A 52 17.01 -16.51 1.68
N GLN A 53 16.67 -17.64 1.06
CA GLN A 53 15.48 -17.78 0.21
C GLN A 53 14.17 -17.60 0.98
N TYR A 54 14.11 -18.04 2.25
CA TYR A 54 12.95 -17.78 3.10
C TYR A 54 12.85 -16.32 3.53
N CYS A 55 13.99 -15.70 3.86
CA CYS A 55 14.05 -14.28 4.18
C CYS A 55 13.57 -13.41 3.00
N GLU A 56 13.98 -13.75 1.78
CA GLU A 56 13.55 -13.08 0.54
C GLU A 56 12.04 -13.21 0.32
N LYS A 57 11.49 -14.44 0.33
CA LYS A 57 10.03 -14.66 0.25
C LYS A 57 9.25 -13.88 1.30
N ARG A 58 9.74 -13.86 2.54
CA ARG A 58 9.10 -13.10 3.62
C ARG A 58 9.17 -11.59 3.38
N LEU A 59 10.29 -11.09 2.89
CA LEU A 59 10.46 -9.68 2.56
C LEU A 59 9.48 -9.28 1.46
N GLU A 60 9.32 -10.09 0.42
CA GLU A 60 8.32 -9.89 -0.63
C GLU A 60 6.89 -9.83 -0.07
N GLU A 61 6.49 -10.81 0.75
CA GLU A 61 5.15 -10.83 1.35
C GLU A 61 4.88 -9.60 2.24
N VAL A 62 5.87 -9.20 3.04
CA VAL A 62 5.77 -8.01 3.90
C VAL A 62 5.68 -6.74 3.04
N THR A 63 6.48 -6.65 1.99
CA THR A 63 6.49 -5.51 1.06
C THR A 63 5.14 -5.38 0.36
N LEU A 64 4.56 -6.48 -0.13
CA LEU A 64 3.22 -6.49 -0.72
C LEU A 64 2.13 -6.06 0.27
N LYS A 65 2.20 -6.51 1.52
CA LYS A 65 1.29 -6.05 2.58
C LYS A 65 1.43 -4.57 2.87
N LEU A 66 2.67 -4.05 2.86
CA LEU A 66 2.93 -2.64 3.05
C LEU A 66 2.38 -1.80 1.90
N ILE A 67 2.61 -2.21 0.65
CA ILE A 67 2.06 -1.56 -0.55
C ILE A 67 0.53 -1.46 -0.44
N ARG A 68 -0.16 -2.56 -0.13
CA ARG A 68 -1.63 -2.55 0.04
C ARG A 68 -2.12 -1.63 1.15
N LYS A 69 -1.35 -1.51 2.24
CA LYS A 69 -1.66 -0.57 3.33
C LYS A 69 -1.47 0.88 2.90
N LEU A 70 -0.42 1.16 2.14
CA LEU A 70 -0.17 2.50 1.59
C LEU A 70 -1.25 2.90 0.59
N GLU A 71 -1.64 1.99 -0.32
CA GLU A 71 -2.76 2.22 -1.24
C GLU A 71 -4.05 2.56 -0.49
N ARG A 72 -4.37 1.80 0.57
CA ARG A 72 -5.53 2.08 1.40
C ARG A 72 -5.43 3.43 2.11
N ALA A 73 -4.27 3.76 2.69
CA ALA A 73 -4.07 5.04 3.36
C ALA A 73 -4.20 6.23 2.38
N ILE A 74 -3.73 6.07 1.14
CA ILE A 74 -3.91 7.06 0.07
C ILE A 74 -5.41 7.23 -0.25
N ASP A 75 -6.16 6.13 -0.34
CA ASP A 75 -7.60 6.20 -0.60
C ASP A 75 -8.40 6.77 0.57
N GLU A 76 -7.98 6.49 1.80
CA GLU A 76 -8.56 7.09 3.02
C GLU A 76 -8.29 8.60 3.09
N LEU A 77 -7.08 9.05 2.71
CA LEU A 77 -6.75 10.48 2.62
C LEU A 77 -7.62 11.25 1.60
N ASP A 78 -8.06 10.57 0.54
CA ASP A 78 -8.93 11.14 -0.49
C ASP A 78 -10.43 11.04 -0.14
N SER A 79 -10.73 10.50 1.04
CA SER A 79 -12.08 10.39 1.56
C SER A 79 -12.26 11.29 2.77
N TYR A 80 -13.41 11.94 2.88
CA TYR A 80 -13.78 12.69 4.07
C TYR A 80 -15.22 12.39 4.45
N VAL A 81 -15.47 12.43 5.75
CA VAL A 81 -16.79 12.21 6.32
C VAL A 81 -17.51 13.55 6.38
N THR A 82 -18.71 13.60 5.81
CA THR A 82 -19.66 14.72 5.95
C THR A 82 -20.89 14.20 6.65
N THR A 83 -21.43 15.00 7.57
CA THR A 83 -22.73 14.76 8.17
C THR A 83 -23.76 15.70 7.54
N VAL A 84 -24.77 15.13 6.90
CA VAL A 84 -25.92 15.89 6.39
C VAL A 84 -26.99 15.89 7.47
N HIS A 85 -27.39 17.08 7.91
CA HIS A 85 -28.47 17.24 8.88
C HIS A 85 -29.77 17.53 8.11
N ILE A 86 -30.77 16.68 8.29
CA ILE A 86 -32.09 16.83 7.68
C ILE A 86 -33.08 17.19 8.78
N LYS A 87 -33.84 18.26 8.56
CA LYS A 87 -34.89 18.72 9.46
C LYS A 87 -36.20 18.79 8.70
N GLU A 88 -37.09 17.87 8.99
CA GLU A 88 -38.46 17.87 8.47
C GLU A 88 -39.41 18.46 9.50
N LYS A 89 -40.12 19.51 9.12
CA LYS A 89 -41.20 20.10 9.92
C LYS A 89 -42.53 19.81 9.24
N ASN A 90 -43.34 18.97 9.87
CA ASN A 90 -44.71 18.68 9.46
C ASN A 90 -45.66 19.45 10.38
N THR A 91 -46.50 20.30 9.78
CA THR A 91 -47.51 21.07 10.49
C THR A 91 -48.88 20.66 9.95
N GLU A 92 -49.70 20.07 10.82
CA GLU A 92 -51.09 19.75 10.53
C GLU A 92 -51.97 20.90 11.00
N TYR A 93 -52.89 21.33 10.14
CA TYR A 93 -53.83 22.42 10.40
C TYR A 93 -55.23 21.85 10.64
N ASP A 94 -56.09 22.62 11.31
CA ASP A 94 -57.50 22.28 11.48
C ASP A 94 -58.23 22.15 10.13
N GLU A 95 -59.43 21.55 10.13
CA GLU A 95 -60.22 21.36 8.90
C GLU A 95 -60.57 22.69 8.19
N GLU A 96 -60.44 23.83 8.87
CA GLU A 96 -60.64 25.18 8.32
C GLU A 96 -59.34 25.86 7.85
N GLY A 97 -58.16 25.25 8.08
CA GLY A 97 -56.84 25.78 7.75
C GLY A 97 -56.39 27.00 8.56
N LYS A 98 -57.09 27.37 9.64
CA LYS A 98 -56.87 28.64 10.38
C LYS A 98 -55.90 28.51 11.54
N LYS A 99 -55.78 27.32 12.13
CA LYS A 99 -54.90 27.09 13.29
C LYS A 99 -54.13 25.78 13.12
N ALA A 100 -52.83 25.82 13.41
CA ALA A 100 -52.01 24.61 13.50
C ALA A 100 -52.46 23.80 14.73
N VAL A 101 -52.85 22.55 14.50
CA VAL A 101 -53.34 21.62 15.53
C VAL A 101 -52.20 20.76 16.06
N PHE A 102 -51.24 20.43 15.20
CA PHE A 102 -50.12 19.58 15.55
C PHE A 102 -48.87 19.97 14.78
N GLU A 103 -47.74 20.08 15.48
CA GLU A 103 -46.43 20.34 14.89
C GLU A 103 -45.50 19.18 15.26
N ARG A 104 -44.95 18.51 14.25
CA ARG A 104 -43.92 17.48 14.41
C ARG A 104 -42.65 17.93 13.71
N VAL A 105 -41.56 17.97 14.46
CA VAL A 105 -40.21 18.16 13.91
C VAL A 105 -39.48 16.83 14.01
N VAL A 106 -39.00 16.31 12.89
CA VAL A 106 -38.12 15.14 12.81
C VAL A 106 -36.74 15.62 12.38
N GLU A 107 -35.73 15.30 13.18
CA GLU A 107 -34.33 15.59 12.88
C GLU A 107 -33.62 14.26 12.65
N SER A 108 -32.91 14.14 11.53
CA SER A 108 -32.11 12.96 11.20
C SER A 108 -30.74 13.36 10.67
N GLU A 109 -29.72 12.59 11.04
CA GLU A 109 -28.35 12.76 10.57
C GLU A 109 -28.00 11.62 9.61
N GLU A 110 -27.49 11.98 8.43
CA GLU A 110 -26.94 11.02 7.48
C GLU A 110 -25.43 11.22 7.36
N ILE A 111 -24.67 10.15 7.62
CA ILE A 111 -23.22 10.14 7.44
C ILE A 111 -22.90 9.77 5.99
N CYS A 112 -22.30 10.70 5.26
CA CYS A 112 -21.87 10.53 3.88
C CYS A 112 -20.34 10.50 3.79
N ILE A 113 -19.80 9.47 3.13
CA ILE A 113 -18.38 9.41 2.77
C ILE A 113 -18.23 9.91 1.34
N LYS A 114 -17.62 11.09 1.17
CA LYS A 114 -17.36 11.68 -0.15
C LYS A 114 -15.90 11.44 -0.55
N LYS A 115 -15.67 11.13 -1.83
CA LYS A 115 -14.35 10.88 -2.44
C LYS A 115 -14.03 11.95 -3.49
N GLY A 116 -12.75 12.22 -3.73
CA GLY A 116 -12.30 13.05 -4.86
C GLY A 116 -12.22 14.55 -4.55
N LEU A 117 -12.04 14.93 -3.28
CA LEU A 117 -11.73 16.30 -2.91
C LEU A 117 -10.28 16.67 -3.28
N ILE A 118 -9.40 15.67 -3.41
CA ILE A 118 -7.98 15.86 -3.68
C ILE A 118 -7.72 15.51 -5.15
N ASP A 119 -7.45 16.53 -5.98
CA ASP A 119 -6.98 16.31 -7.35
C ASP A 119 -5.54 15.78 -7.33
N ARG A 120 -5.42 14.45 -7.33
CA ARG A 120 -4.16 13.73 -7.33
C ARG A 120 -3.30 14.06 -8.56
N THR A 121 -3.92 14.44 -9.69
CA THR A 121 -3.21 14.77 -10.93
C THR A 121 -2.57 16.15 -10.80
N ALA A 122 -3.32 17.13 -10.30
CA ALA A 122 -2.80 18.47 -10.02
C ALA A 122 -1.66 18.43 -8.99
N ILE A 123 -1.79 17.66 -7.91
CA ILE A 123 -0.73 17.52 -6.90
C ILE A 123 0.53 16.86 -7.51
N LYS A 124 0.38 15.83 -8.34
CA LYS A 124 1.51 15.20 -9.04
C LYS A 124 2.21 16.16 -9.99
N GLN A 125 1.43 16.99 -10.72
CA GLN A 125 1.98 18.04 -11.58
C GLN A 125 2.76 19.08 -10.77
N LEU A 126 2.18 19.59 -9.67
CA LEU A 126 2.86 20.53 -8.77
C LEU A 126 4.14 19.93 -8.18
N ALA A 127 4.11 18.67 -7.74
CA ALA A 127 5.29 17.99 -7.22
C ALA A 127 6.40 17.82 -8.28
N ALA A 128 6.03 17.54 -9.53
CA ALA A 128 6.97 17.49 -10.65
C ALA A 128 7.58 18.87 -10.93
N THR A 129 6.75 19.93 -10.98
CA THR A 129 7.23 21.30 -11.16
C THR A 129 8.19 21.73 -10.05
N ILE A 130 7.88 21.43 -8.78
CA ILE A 130 8.77 21.72 -7.65
C ILE A 130 10.10 20.95 -7.77
N LYS A 131 10.07 19.69 -8.21
CA LYS A 131 11.29 18.90 -8.44
C LYS A 131 12.14 19.48 -9.57
N GLU A 132 11.53 19.96 -10.64
CA GLU A 132 12.21 20.66 -11.73
C GLU A 132 12.84 21.98 -11.27
N LEU A 133 12.13 22.77 -10.46
CA LEU A 133 12.66 24.01 -9.88
C LEU A 133 13.85 23.74 -8.96
N LYS A 134 13.75 22.75 -8.07
CA LYS A 134 14.87 22.30 -7.23
C LYS A 134 16.06 21.79 -8.05
N GLY A 135 15.81 21.18 -9.21
CA GLY A 135 16.85 20.75 -10.13
C GLY A 135 17.56 21.89 -10.86
N ARG A 136 16.88 23.04 -11.05
CA ARG A 136 17.47 24.24 -11.67
C ARG A 136 18.36 25.01 -10.69
N ASP A 137 17.94 25.13 -9.43
CA ASP A 137 18.74 25.80 -8.39
C ASP A 137 20.08 25.09 -8.09
N MET A 138 20.20 23.79 -8.43
CA MET A 138 21.46 23.04 -8.30
C MET A 138 22.38 23.12 -9.53
N GLN A 139 21.90 23.60 -10.68
CA GLN A 139 22.71 23.71 -11.91
C GLN A 139 23.40 25.08 -12.06
N GLU A 140 23.00 26.09 -11.28
CA GLU A 140 23.61 27.42 -11.33
C GLU A 140 24.85 27.57 -10.41
N GLU A 141 25.14 26.62 -9.51
CA GLU A 141 26.34 26.69 -8.64
C GLU A 141 27.63 26.09 -9.25
N GLU A 142 27.59 25.37 -10.38
CA GLU A 142 28.78 24.72 -10.97
C GLU A 142 29.43 25.49 -12.14
N ALA A 143 29.01 26.73 -12.41
CA ALA A 143 29.53 27.54 -13.52
C ALA A 143 30.28 28.81 -13.07
N GLU A 144 31.21 28.69 -12.12
CA GLU A 144 32.21 29.75 -11.88
C GLU A 144 33.61 29.15 -11.69
N GLY A 145 34.19 28.72 -12.81
CA GLY A 145 35.58 28.28 -12.91
C GLY A 145 36.16 28.73 -14.26
N VAL A 146 36.26 30.04 -14.48
CA VAL A 146 36.93 30.58 -15.67
C VAL A 146 38.44 30.43 -15.46
N GLU A 147 39.02 29.36 -16.00
CA GLU A 147 40.46 29.21 -16.14
C GLU A 147 40.94 30.18 -17.23
N VAL A 148 41.56 31.29 -16.82
CA VAL A 148 42.16 32.27 -17.74
C VAL A 148 43.45 31.67 -18.32
N ILE A 149 43.35 31.07 -19.51
CA ILE A 149 44.52 30.69 -20.31
C ILE A 149 45.10 31.99 -20.89
N LEU A 150 46.15 32.52 -20.26
CA LEU A 150 46.96 33.58 -20.86
C LEU A 150 47.63 33.01 -22.12
N SER A 151 47.39 33.62 -23.28
CA SER A 151 48.12 33.28 -24.51
C SER A 151 49.61 33.59 -24.35
N ASP A 152 50.46 32.80 -24.99
CA ASP A 152 51.93 32.87 -24.84
C ASP A 152 52.53 34.27 -25.12
N GLU A 153 51.82 35.12 -25.87
CA GLU A 153 52.18 36.52 -26.11
C GLU A 153 52.20 37.39 -24.83
N ALA A 154 51.40 37.05 -23.80
CA ALA A 154 51.39 37.79 -22.53
C ALA A 154 52.57 37.41 -21.61
N ARG A 155 53.23 36.27 -21.84
CA ARG A 155 54.40 35.83 -21.05
C ARG A 155 55.71 36.47 -21.50
N GLU A 156 55.82 36.87 -22.77
CA GLU A 156 57.05 37.51 -23.28
C GLU A 156 57.20 38.99 -22.87
N LEU A 157 56.12 39.67 -22.48
CA LEU A 157 56.19 41.07 -22.01
C LEU A 157 56.56 41.22 -20.53
N ALA A 158 56.80 40.12 -19.81
CA ALA A 158 57.14 40.11 -18.38
C ALA A 158 58.60 39.71 -18.08
N LYS A 159 59.51 39.83 -19.05
CA LYS A 159 60.97 39.83 -18.84
C LYS A 159 61.54 41.21 -19.09
#